data_AF-A0A2T4A9J2-F1
#
_entry.id   AF-A0A2T4A9J2-F1
#
_cell.length_a   1.000
_cell.length_b   1.000
_cell.length_c   1.000
_cell.angle_alpha   90.00
_cell.angle_beta   90.00
_cell.angle_gamma   90.00
#
_symmetry.space_group_name_H-M   'P 1'
#
loop_
_entity.id
_entity.type
_entity.pdbx_description
1 polymer ?
#
loop_
_entity_poly.entity_id
_entity_poly.type
_entity_poly.pdbx_seq_one_letter_code
_entity_poly.pdbx_strand_id
1 'polypeptide(L)'
;MDIQLTLNPSTVNRECPFLLSLPVELLLPIASYLPIPTQISLALTCKCLMKVLFPENTLPRLSKEDRITFLSTLQKDIPGTYFCFCCHRLRRLIPDVDWNGHDHKWNIGYFKYPTWNINSGNNWHVPAPYYFSSFKDYFSVDFMDAYLVMNQHFLGSSHGLPLHILERYASFQDHIELHNCQHSSPFQGVTKEESQSPSGSDYRLYERKDDEPDRKETAWRLSFQMIPKIIHGKLYLGRFYTIVGPLMPWNCMARLISSCSPEICNHWRCLADARLVCPAQHGPMAHANSDSYISIVPRLYNMEGDFEPPKNYPEGGSCLFCDTDYEISLHQNKENKEWRFRLITYHCLGSCRSPKDKFWKSLVGNLGRRHDHIHFQLSTQCATARVWM
;
A
#
# COMPACT_ATOMS: atom_id res chain seq x y z
N MET A 1 -20.38 -51.16 -43.56
CA MET A 1 -18.93 -51.30 -43.28
C MET A 1 -18.68 -50.62 -41.95
N ASP A 2 -18.82 -51.42 -40.90
CA ASP A 2 -18.63 -51.03 -39.51
C ASP A 2 -17.16 -50.81 -39.21
N ILE A 3 -16.82 -49.62 -38.71
CA ILE A 3 -15.51 -49.34 -38.14
C ILE A 3 -15.69 -49.42 -36.63
N GLN A 4 -15.28 -50.57 -36.07
CA GLN A 4 -15.10 -50.74 -34.63
C GLN A 4 -14.02 -49.78 -34.14
N LEU A 5 -14.42 -48.73 -33.42
CA LEU A 5 -13.53 -48.00 -32.53
C LEU A 5 -13.49 -48.76 -31.20
N THR A 6 -12.47 -49.58 -31.04
CA THR A 6 -12.11 -50.24 -29.79
C THR A 6 -11.72 -49.18 -28.75
N LEU A 7 -12.68 -48.83 -27.88
CA LEU A 7 -12.40 -48.15 -26.62
C LEU A 7 -11.64 -49.12 -25.71
N ASN A 8 -10.34 -48.91 -25.52
CA ASN A 8 -9.57 -49.54 -24.46
C ASN A 8 -10.15 -49.12 -23.10
N PRO A 9 -10.67 -50.04 -22.27
CA PRO A 9 -10.99 -49.75 -20.89
C PRO A 9 -9.69 -49.86 -20.08
N SER A 10 -8.85 -48.83 -20.14
CA SER A 10 -7.82 -48.65 -19.11
C SER A 10 -8.56 -48.35 -17.80
N THR A 11 -8.74 -49.41 -17.02
CA THR A 11 -9.20 -49.41 -15.64
C THR A 11 -8.28 -48.55 -14.79
N VAL A 12 -8.58 -47.26 -14.72
CA VAL A 12 -8.09 -46.43 -13.63
C VAL A 12 -8.76 -46.97 -12.36
N ASN A 13 -8.04 -47.79 -11.60
CA ASN A 13 -8.37 -48.10 -10.21
C ASN A 13 -8.48 -46.77 -9.48
N ARG A 14 -9.71 -46.23 -9.38
CA ARG A 14 -10.02 -45.12 -8.49
C ARG A 14 -10.01 -45.70 -7.09
N GLU A 15 -8.83 -45.77 -6.48
CA GLU A 15 -8.71 -46.05 -5.06
C GLU A 15 -9.66 -45.12 -4.32
N CYS A 16 -10.56 -45.69 -3.52
CA CYS A 16 -11.41 -44.90 -2.64
C CYS A 16 -10.50 -44.05 -1.76
N PRO A 17 -10.70 -42.73 -1.67
CA PRO A 17 -9.92 -41.87 -0.81
C PRO A 17 -9.87 -42.45 0.61
N PHE A 18 -8.68 -42.57 1.21
CA PHE A 18 -8.47 -43.15 2.54
C PHE A 18 -9.51 -42.66 3.58
N LEU A 19 -9.86 -41.38 3.53
CA LEU A 19 -10.84 -40.79 4.43
C LEU A 19 -12.24 -41.42 4.33
N LEU A 20 -12.67 -41.83 3.13
CA LEU A 20 -13.96 -42.50 2.91
C LEU A 20 -13.91 -44.00 3.24
N SER A 21 -12.72 -44.56 3.49
CA SER A 21 -12.54 -45.94 3.96
C SER A 21 -12.56 -46.07 5.49
N LEU A 22 -12.52 -44.94 6.21
CA LEU A 22 -12.60 -44.94 7.67
C LEU A 22 -14.04 -45.23 8.14
N PRO A 23 -14.20 -46.02 9.22
CA PRO A 23 -15.48 -46.11 9.94
C PRO A 23 -15.97 -44.73 10.38
N VAL A 24 -17.29 -44.54 10.37
CA VAL A 24 -17.94 -43.26 10.73
C VAL A 24 -17.57 -42.85 12.16
N GLU A 25 -17.39 -43.83 13.05
CA GLU A 25 -16.98 -43.67 14.44
C GLU A 25 -15.58 -43.07 14.61
N LEU A 26 -14.70 -43.19 13.60
CA LEU A 26 -13.39 -42.54 13.57
C LEU A 26 -13.44 -41.19 12.85
N LEU A 27 -14.29 -41.06 11.84
CA LEU A 27 -14.47 -39.82 11.09
C LEU A 27 -15.10 -38.70 11.94
N LEU A 28 -16.10 -39.01 12.76
CA LEU A 28 -16.80 -38.03 13.60
C LEU A 28 -15.89 -37.36 14.65
N PRO A 29 -15.04 -38.11 15.40
CA PRO A 29 -14.03 -37.50 16.26
C PRO A 29 -13.04 -36.62 15.51
N ILE A 30 -12.56 -37.04 14.33
CA ILE A 30 -11.65 -36.20 13.53
C ILE A 30 -12.34 -34.88 13.16
N ALA A 31 -13.60 -34.96 12.70
CA ALA A 31 -14.37 -33.80 12.31
C ALA A 31 -14.68 -32.87 13.49
N SER A 32 -14.88 -33.39 14.70
CA SER A 32 -15.17 -32.57 15.89
C SER A 32 -13.97 -31.71 16.32
N TYR A 33 -12.74 -32.09 15.96
CA TYR A 33 -11.55 -31.25 16.14
C TYR A 33 -11.40 -30.15 15.06
N LEU A 34 -12.18 -30.20 13.98
CA LEU A 34 -12.14 -29.19 12.93
C LEU A 34 -13.08 -28.02 13.26
N PRO A 35 -12.69 -26.77 12.98
CA PRO A 35 -13.61 -25.64 13.03
C PRO A 35 -14.81 -25.83 12.07
N ILE A 36 -15.97 -25.27 12.42
CA ILE A 36 -17.21 -25.37 11.62
C ILE A 36 -16.98 -25.02 10.12
N PRO A 37 -16.27 -23.94 9.73
CA PRO A 37 -15.96 -23.65 8.32
C PRO A 37 -15.30 -24.80 7.57
N THR A 38 -14.38 -25.48 8.24
CA THR A 38 -13.61 -26.59 7.66
C THR A 38 -14.45 -27.84 7.58
N GLN A 39 -15.30 -28.11 8.57
CA GLN A 39 -16.29 -29.19 8.52
C GLN A 39 -17.25 -29.02 7.33
N ILE A 40 -17.75 -27.80 7.08
CA ILE A 40 -18.61 -27.51 5.93
C ILE A 40 -17.84 -27.73 4.61
N SER A 41 -16.60 -27.24 4.53
CA SER A 41 -15.75 -27.45 3.34
C SER A 41 -15.56 -28.94 3.05
N LEU A 42 -15.31 -29.75 4.09
CA LEU A 42 -15.18 -31.19 4.00
C LEU A 42 -16.49 -31.87 3.57
N ALA A 43 -17.63 -31.46 4.16
CA ALA A 43 -18.94 -31.97 3.81
C ALA A 43 -19.30 -31.71 2.33
N LEU A 44 -18.85 -30.58 1.77
CA LEU A 44 -19.13 -30.20 0.39
C LEU A 44 -18.33 -31.01 -0.65
N THR A 45 -17.31 -31.77 -0.26
CA THR A 45 -16.53 -32.56 -1.23
C THR A 45 -17.29 -33.79 -1.75
N CYS A 46 -18.18 -34.39 -0.95
CA CYS A 46 -19.01 -35.50 -1.41
C CYS A 46 -20.32 -35.69 -0.61
N LYS A 47 -21.30 -36.35 -1.24
CA LYS A 47 -22.61 -36.63 -0.63
C LYS A 47 -22.54 -37.50 0.63
N CYS A 48 -21.53 -38.38 0.74
CA CYS A 48 -21.34 -39.23 1.92
C CYS A 48 -20.95 -38.37 3.13
N LEU A 49 -19.92 -37.53 2.98
CA LEU A 49 -19.46 -36.64 4.04
C LEU A 49 -20.52 -35.60 4.42
N MET A 50 -21.29 -35.10 3.45
CA MET A 50 -22.45 -34.25 3.75
C MET A 50 -23.44 -34.93 4.70
N LYS A 51 -23.83 -36.18 4.40
CA LYS A 51 -24.78 -36.93 5.24
C LYS A 51 -24.20 -37.31 6.61
N VAL A 52 -22.91 -37.62 6.68
CA VAL A 52 -22.25 -37.99 7.95
C VAL A 52 -22.10 -36.79 8.86
N LEU A 53 -21.65 -35.65 8.34
CA LEU A 53 -21.37 -34.45 9.12
C LEU A 53 -22.63 -33.59 9.38
N PHE A 54 -23.57 -33.59 8.45
CA PHE A 54 -24.82 -32.82 8.52
C PHE A 54 -26.03 -33.69 8.10
N PRO A 55 -26.51 -34.59 8.98
CA PRO A 55 -27.53 -35.60 8.64
C PRO A 55 -28.85 -35.05 8.09
N GLU A 56 -29.24 -33.85 8.51
CA GLU A 56 -30.44 -33.15 8.05
C GLU A 56 -30.28 -32.52 6.65
N ASN A 57 -29.10 -32.61 6.03
CA ASN A 57 -28.69 -31.86 4.83
C ASN A 57 -28.87 -30.33 4.97
N THR A 58 -28.86 -29.83 6.21
CA THR A 58 -28.94 -28.41 6.53
C THR A 58 -27.57 -27.94 7.02
N LEU A 59 -27.00 -26.94 6.33
CA LEU A 59 -25.76 -26.33 6.77
C LEU A 59 -26.03 -25.34 7.92
N PRO A 60 -25.19 -25.31 8.96
CA PRO A 60 -25.37 -24.39 10.06
C PRO A 60 -25.18 -22.95 9.58
N ARG A 61 -25.92 -22.02 10.20
CA ARG A 61 -25.73 -20.60 9.93
C ARG A 61 -24.37 -20.15 10.45
N LEU A 62 -23.48 -19.77 9.55
CA LEU A 62 -22.15 -19.30 9.91
C LEU A 62 -22.18 -17.90 10.55
N SER A 63 -21.31 -17.71 11.54
CA SER A 63 -20.93 -16.37 12.02
C SER A 63 -20.24 -15.57 10.89
N LYS A 64 -20.05 -14.26 11.09
CA LYS A 64 -19.37 -13.42 10.09
C LYS A 64 -17.92 -13.88 9.88
N GLU A 65 -17.19 -14.13 10.95
CA GLU A 65 -15.81 -14.62 10.94
C GLU A 65 -15.71 -15.99 10.28
N ASP A 66 -16.58 -16.92 10.65
CA ASP A 66 -16.61 -18.27 10.07
C ASP A 66 -16.93 -18.24 8.58
N ARG A 67 -17.86 -17.37 8.16
CA ARG A 67 -18.18 -17.17 6.76
C ARG A 67 -17.00 -16.62 5.96
N ILE A 68 -16.22 -15.69 6.52
CA ILE A 68 -15.00 -15.18 5.87
C ILE A 68 -14.00 -16.32 5.70
N THR A 69 -13.75 -17.12 6.74
CA THR A 69 -12.83 -18.26 6.70
C THR A 69 -13.27 -19.31 5.68
N PHE A 70 -14.56 -19.66 5.71
CA PHE A 70 -15.16 -20.62 4.80
C PHE A 70 -15.02 -20.18 3.34
N LEU A 71 -15.47 -18.97 3.00
CA LEU A 71 -15.44 -18.48 1.63
C LEU A 71 -14.01 -18.23 1.12
N SER A 72 -13.10 -17.76 1.99
CA SER A 72 -11.68 -17.61 1.64
C SER A 72 -10.98 -18.94 1.38
N THR A 73 -11.47 -20.02 2.00
CA THR A 73 -10.98 -21.38 1.75
C THR A 73 -11.56 -21.90 0.43
N LEU A 74 -12.89 -21.80 0.27
CA LEU A 74 -13.60 -22.27 -0.92
C LEU A 74 -13.11 -21.60 -2.21
N GLN A 75 -12.71 -20.33 -2.17
CA GLN A 75 -12.17 -19.65 -3.36
C GLN A 75 -10.98 -20.39 -4.00
N LYS A 76 -10.20 -21.15 -3.20
CA LYS A 76 -9.00 -21.84 -3.66
C LYS A 76 -9.31 -22.95 -4.65
N ASP A 77 -10.53 -23.49 -4.56
CA ASP A 77 -10.99 -24.61 -5.36
C ASP A 77 -11.84 -24.15 -6.57
N ILE A 78 -12.13 -22.85 -6.68
CA ILE A 78 -13.02 -22.28 -7.71
C ILE A 78 -12.25 -21.23 -8.53
N PRO A 79 -11.62 -21.64 -9.65
CA PRO A 79 -10.88 -20.72 -10.51
C PRO A 79 -11.80 -19.65 -11.11
N GLY A 80 -11.24 -18.49 -11.41
CA GLY A 80 -11.98 -17.35 -11.96
C GLY A 80 -12.90 -16.68 -10.95
N THR A 81 -12.69 -16.93 -9.65
CA THR A 81 -13.43 -16.27 -8.58
C THR A 81 -12.51 -15.67 -7.54
N TYR A 82 -13.01 -14.66 -6.82
CA TYR A 82 -12.33 -14.08 -5.68
C TYR A 82 -13.30 -13.83 -4.53
N PHE A 83 -12.79 -13.90 -3.30
CA PHE A 83 -13.54 -13.50 -2.12
C PHE A 83 -13.48 -11.97 -1.91
N CYS A 84 -14.64 -11.33 -1.86
CA CYS A 84 -14.77 -9.90 -1.56
C CYS A 84 -15.01 -9.66 -0.06
N PHE A 85 -14.08 -8.96 0.61
CA PHE A 85 -14.19 -8.61 2.03
C PHE A 85 -15.30 -7.61 2.34
N CYS A 86 -15.74 -6.82 1.35
CA CYS A 86 -16.79 -5.81 1.54
C CYS A 86 -18.18 -6.45 1.71
N CYS A 87 -18.51 -7.45 0.89
CA CYS A 87 -19.85 -8.07 0.87
C CYS A 87 -19.87 -9.52 1.41
N HIS A 88 -18.71 -10.08 1.75
CA HIS A 88 -18.53 -11.48 2.15
C HIS A 88 -19.17 -12.47 1.16
N ARG A 89 -18.85 -12.31 -0.13
CA ARG A 89 -19.30 -13.18 -1.22
C ARG A 89 -18.13 -13.54 -2.13
N LEU A 90 -18.24 -14.71 -2.76
CA LEU A 90 -17.42 -15.04 -3.91
C LEU A 90 -17.98 -14.30 -5.13
N ARG A 91 -17.08 -13.65 -5.86
CA ARG A 91 -17.38 -12.87 -7.06
C ARG A 91 -16.58 -13.42 -8.22
N ARG A 92 -17.07 -13.18 -9.43
CA ARG A 92 -16.34 -13.53 -10.65
C ARG A 92 -15.16 -12.59 -10.81
N LEU A 93 -14.00 -13.15 -11.04
CA LEU A 93 -12.80 -12.43 -11.46
C LEU A 93 -12.93 -12.14 -12.96
N ILE A 94 -12.73 -10.89 -13.35
CA ILE A 94 -12.70 -10.47 -14.75
C ILE A 94 -11.22 -10.44 -15.14
N PRO A 95 -10.75 -11.34 -16.03
CA PRO A 95 -9.37 -11.32 -16.48
C PRO A 95 -9.02 -9.99 -17.16
N ASP A 96 -7.75 -9.60 -17.08
CA ASP A 96 -7.17 -8.47 -17.82
C ASP A 96 -7.76 -7.08 -17.50
N VAL A 97 -8.52 -6.98 -16.41
CA VAL A 97 -9.01 -5.72 -15.87
C VAL A 97 -8.38 -5.49 -14.50
N ASP A 98 -7.97 -4.26 -14.23
CA ASP A 98 -7.52 -3.86 -12.90
C ASP A 98 -8.67 -4.00 -11.87
N TRP A 99 -8.40 -3.77 -10.60
CA TRP A 99 -9.45 -3.74 -9.59
C TRP A 99 -10.53 -2.69 -9.90
N ASN A 100 -10.20 -1.64 -10.65
CA ASN A 100 -11.13 -0.57 -10.98
C ASN A 100 -12.34 -1.03 -11.80
N GLY A 101 -12.18 -2.06 -12.64
CA GLY A 101 -13.30 -2.62 -13.40
C GLY A 101 -14.00 -3.81 -12.73
N HIS A 102 -13.68 -4.13 -11.47
CA HIS A 102 -14.33 -5.21 -10.73
C HIS A 102 -15.54 -4.74 -9.92
N ASP A 103 -16.53 -5.63 -9.77
CA ASP A 103 -17.70 -5.42 -8.92
C ASP A 103 -17.30 -4.99 -7.50
N HIS A 104 -18.06 -4.04 -6.95
CA HIS A 104 -17.93 -3.57 -5.56
C HIS A 104 -16.59 -2.88 -5.23
N LYS A 105 -15.80 -2.48 -6.24
CA LYS A 105 -14.66 -1.58 -6.06
C LYS A 105 -15.04 -0.23 -5.46
N TRP A 106 -16.17 0.35 -5.86
CA TRP A 106 -16.69 1.60 -5.26
C TRP A 106 -17.58 1.36 -4.04
N ASN A 107 -17.94 0.09 -3.80
CA ASN A 107 -18.64 -0.37 -2.61
C ASN A 107 -17.67 -1.10 -1.69
N ILE A 108 -16.48 -0.52 -1.48
CA ILE A 108 -15.59 -0.87 -0.36
C ILE A 108 -16.29 -0.48 0.95
N GLY A 109 -17.40 -1.16 1.22
CA GLY A 109 -18.21 -0.96 2.40
C GLY A 109 -17.38 -1.31 3.61
N TYR A 110 -17.10 -0.30 4.44
CA TYR A 110 -16.87 -0.33 5.89
C TYR A 110 -16.04 -1.51 6.46
N PHE A 111 -15.19 -2.20 5.70
CA PHE A 111 -14.27 -3.17 6.28
C PHE A 111 -13.03 -2.44 6.79
N LYS A 112 -12.49 -2.92 7.91
CA LYS A 112 -11.41 -2.22 8.61
C LYS A 112 -10.17 -2.18 7.72
N TYR A 113 -9.58 -0.99 7.55
CA TYR A 113 -8.34 -0.76 6.81
C TYR A 113 -8.41 -1.11 5.32
N PRO A 114 -9.36 -0.53 4.55
CA PRO A 114 -9.58 -0.92 3.16
C PRO A 114 -8.46 -0.46 2.23
N THR A 115 -7.88 0.70 2.51
CA THR A 115 -6.92 1.37 1.64
C THR A 115 -5.78 1.87 2.49
N TRP A 116 -4.56 1.54 2.09
CA TRP A 116 -3.38 2.20 2.59
C TRP A 116 -3.20 3.52 1.86
N ASN A 117 -3.48 4.62 2.55
CA ASN A 117 -3.31 5.98 2.04
C ASN A 117 -2.31 6.74 2.90
N ILE A 118 -1.21 7.16 2.28
CA ILE A 118 -0.29 8.15 2.83
C ILE A 118 -0.69 9.49 2.20
N ASN A 119 -1.72 10.09 2.77
CA ASN A 119 -2.16 11.45 2.46
C ASN A 119 -2.50 12.15 3.77
N SER A 120 -1.47 12.60 4.49
CA SER A 120 -1.65 13.60 5.54
C SER A 120 -2.11 14.90 4.89
N GLY A 121 -2.85 15.72 5.64
CA GLY A 121 -3.05 17.11 5.26
C GLY A 121 -1.71 17.77 4.94
N ASN A 122 -1.64 18.47 3.81
CA ASN A 122 -0.47 19.25 3.44
C ASN A 122 -0.51 20.56 4.22
N ASN A 123 0.64 20.98 4.73
CA ASN A 123 0.80 22.35 5.23
C ASN A 123 1.41 23.17 4.11
N TRP A 124 0.57 23.73 3.24
CA TRP A 124 1.03 24.46 2.08
C TRP A 124 1.67 25.79 2.50
N HIS A 125 2.99 25.86 2.39
CA HIS A 125 3.77 27.09 2.53
C HIS A 125 4.04 27.77 1.19
N VAL A 126 3.64 27.11 0.10
CA VAL A 126 3.77 27.53 -1.31
C VAL A 126 2.42 27.26 -1.99
N PRO A 127 2.10 27.92 -3.12
CA PRO A 127 0.94 27.57 -3.92
C PRO A 127 0.91 26.06 -4.21
N ALA A 128 -0.23 25.43 -3.96
CA ALA A 128 -0.40 24.01 -4.26
C ALA A 128 -0.29 23.81 -5.78
N PRO A 129 0.66 23.00 -6.29
CA PRO A 129 0.74 22.73 -7.72
C PRO A 129 -0.55 22.09 -8.21
N TYR A 130 -1.03 22.49 -9.39
CA TYR A 130 -2.35 22.09 -9.91
C TYR A 130 -2.53 20.56 -9.93
N TYR A 131 -1.53 19.85 -10.45
CA TYR A 131 -1.56 18.39 -10.59
C TYR A 131 -1.18 17.65 -9.31
N PHE A 132 -0.83 18.33 -8.21
CA PHE A 132 -0.34 17.65 -7.01
C PHE A 132 -1.38 16.72 -6.37
N SER A 133 -2.66 17.11 -6.37
CA SER A 133 -3.72 16.25 -5.85
C SER A 133 -3.84 14.96 -6.66
N SER A 134 -3.94 15.06 -7.98
CA SER A 134 -4.01 13.90 -8.88
C SER A 134 -2.74 13.05 -8.82
N PHE A 135 -1.58 13.67 -8.67
CA PHE A 135 -0.30 12.98 -8.47
C PHE A 135 -0.30 12.13 -7.18
N LYS A 136 -0.90 12.62 -6.09
CA LYS A 136 -1.02 11.88 -4.83
C LYS A 136 -1.96 10.67 -4.91
N ASP A 137 -2.91 10.64 -5.83
CA ASP A 137 -3.83 9.49 -5.98
C ASP A 137 -3.06 8.19 -6.29
N TYR A 138 -1.89 8.31 -6.95
CA TYR A 138 -1.00 7.20 -7.27
C TYR A 138 -0.36 6.56 -6.03
N PHE A 139 -0.39 7.19 -4.86
CA PHE A 139 0.31 6.70 -3.66
C PHE A 139 -0.53 5.71 -2.85
N SER A 140 -1.82 5.61 -3.15
CA SER A 140 -2.77 4.74 -2.45
C SER A 140 -2.61 3.28 -2.86
N VAL A 141 -2.86 2.31 -1.99
CA VAL A 141 -2.98 0.89 -2.38
C VAL A 141 -4.20 0.31 -1.70
N ASP A 142 -5.11 -0.29 -2.47
CA ASP A 142 -6.25 -0.98 -1.90
C ASP A 142 -5.84 -2.38 -1.42
N PHE A 143 -6.41 -2.82 -0.30
CA PHE A 143 -6.16 -4.15 0.22
C PHE A 143 -6.53 -5.23 -0.82
N MET A 144 -7.59 -4.99 -1.59
CA MET A 144 -8.05 -5.93 -2.61
C MET A 144 -7.05 -6.08 -3.76
N ASP A 145 -6.34 -5.02 -4.17
CA ASP A 145 -5.26 -5.13 -5.17
C ASP A 145 -4.17 -6.10 -4.69
N ALA A 146 -3.67 -5.83 -3.47
CA ALA A 146 -2.62 -6.63 -2.86
C ALA A 146 -3.08 -8.08 -2.60
N TYR A 147 -4.32 -8.26 -2.15
CA TYR A 147 -4.93 -9.57 -1.93
C TYR A 147 -5.04 -10.39 -3.21
N LEU A 148 -5.51 -9.80 -4.31
CA LEU A 148 -5.66 -10.50 -5.59
C LEU A 148 -4.30 -10.83 -6.22
N VAL A 149 -3.33 -9.91 -6.14
CA VAL A 149 -1.95 -10.19 -6.56
C VAL A 149 -1.36 -11.37 -5.80
N MET A 150 -1.52 -11.38 -4.47
CA MET A 150 -1.01 -12.48 -3.66
C MET A 150 -1.81 -13.77 -3.85
N ASN A 151 -3.11 -13.71 -4.15
CA ASN A 151 -3.87 -14.90 -4.54
C ASN A 151 -3.31 -15.53 -5.81
N GLN A 152 -3.02 -14.73 -6.85
CA GLN A 152 -2.41 -15.26 -8.06
C GLN A 152 -1.05 -15.91 -7.77
N HIS A 153 -0.23 -15.29 -6.91
CA HIS A 153 1.05 -15.86 -6.51
C HIS A 153 0.92 -17.22 -5.82
N PHE A 154 -0.05 -17.38 -4.90
CA PHE A 154 -0.20 -18.61 -4.13
C PHE A 154 -1.03 -19.70 -4.81
N LEU A 155 -1.97 -19.34 -5.67
CA LEU A 155 -2.99 -20.24 -6.23
C LEU A 155 -2.95 -20.34 -7.77
N GLY A 156 -2.08 -19.57 -8.43
CA GLY A 156 -1.93 -19.53 -9.88
C GLY A 156 -2.74 -18.44 -10.59
N SER A 157 -2.52 -18.30 -11.90
CA SER A 157 -3.05 -17.20 -12.73
C SER A 157 -4.57 -17.10 -12.78
N SER A 158 -5.30 -18.18 -12.49
CA SER A 158 -6.76 -18.18 -12.49
C SER A 158 -7.40 -17.59 -11.23
N HIS A 159 -6.62 -17.22 -10.21
CA HIS A 159 -7.13 -16.83 -8.89
C HIS A 159 -6.84 -15.38 -8.49
N GLY A 160 -6.32 -14.54 -9.39
CA GLY A 160 -5.95 -13.18 -9.01
C GLY A 160 -5.51 -12.29 -10.16
N LEU A 161 -4.82 -11.21 -9.81
CA LEU A 161 -4.34 -10.20 -10.75
C LEU A 161 -2.81 -10.24 -10.86
N PRO A 162 -2.23 -9.93 -12.02
CA PRO A 162 -0.80 -10.02 -12.21
C PRO A 162 -0.05 -8.93 -11.42
N LEU A 163 1.16 -9.22 -10.96
CA LEU A 163 1.93 -8.34 -10.06
C LEU A 163 2.08 -6.90 -10.58
N HIS A 164 2.23 -6.73 -11.90
CA HIS A 164 2.44 -5.42 -12.53
C HIS A 164 1.25 -4.46 -12.37
N ILE A 165 0.05 -4.92 -11.96
CA ILE A 165 -1.07 -4.00 -11.68
C ILE A 165 -0.79 -3.04 -10.51
N LEU A 166 0.21 -3.37 -9.66
CA LEU A 166 0.68 -2.53 -8.58
C LEU A 166 1.83 -1.60 -9.01
N GLU A 167 2.34 -1.73 -10.24
CA GLU A 167 3.33 -0.79 -10.77
C GLU A 167 2.65 0.54 -11.07
N ARG A 168 3.28 1.63 -10.61
CA ARG A 168 2.76 2.97 -10.82
C ARG A 168 3.89 3.91 -11.16
N TYR A 169 3.64 4.81 -12.08
CA TYR A 169 4.48 5.95 -12.35
C TYR A 169 3.60 7.19 -12.46
N ALA A 170 4.04 8.27 -11.84
CA ALA A 170 3.44 9.57 -12.03
C ALA A 170 4.53 10.63 -12.00
N SER A 171 4.45 11.63 -12.84
CA SER A 171 5.27 12.83 -12.73
C SER A 171 4.56 14.04 -13.28
N PHE A 172 4.95 15.22 -12.83
CA PHE A 172 4.55 16.47 -13.45
C PHE A 172 5.65 17.51 -13.27
N GLN A 173 5.59 18.54 -14.11
CA GLN A 173 6.44 19.72 -13.97
C GLN A 173 5.58 20.93 -13.67
N ASP A 174 6.09 21.86 -12.85
CA ASP A 174 5.41 23.11 -12.56
C ASP A 174 6.40 24.23 -12.22
N HIS A 175 5.98 25.47 -12.43
CA HIS A 175 6.69 26.65 -11.96
C HIS A 175 6.15 27.03 -10.59
N ILE A 176 6.93 26.71 -9.55
CA ILE A 176 6.54 26.95 -8.16
C ILE A 176 7.30 28.16 -7.63
N GLU A 177 6.57 29.20 -7.22
CA GLU A 177 7.14 30.38 -6.59
C GLU A 177 7.48 30.09 -5.12
N LEU A 178 8.78 30.08 -4.79
CA LEU A 178 9.27 29.68 -3.46
C LEU A 178 9.83 30.84 -2.64
N HIS A 179 9.81 32.08 -3.15
CA HIS A 179 10.50 33.23 -2.54
C HIS A 179 9.83 33.69 -1.24
N ASN A 180 8.50 33.57 -1.16
CA ASN A 180 7.70 33.97 0.00
C ASN A 180 6.87 32.78 0.52
N CYS A 181 6.74 32.67 1.85
CA CYS A 181 5.81 31.72 2.46
C CYS A 181 4.38 32.25 2.28
N GLN A 182 3.52 31.47 1.61
CA GLN A 182 2.11 31.79 1.35
C GLN A 182 1.21 30.87 2.17
N HIS A 183 1.44 30.82 3.49
CA HIS A 183 0.76 29.89 4.39
C HIS A 183 -0.77 29.97 4.24
N SER A 184 -1.39 28.93 3.69
CA SER A 184 -2.84 28.81 3.68
C SER A 184 -3.31 28.30 5.04
N SER A 185 -4.09 29.10 5.76
CA SER A 185 -4.68 28.68 7.04
C SER A 185 -5.68 27.54 6.79
N PRO A 186 -5.74 26.48 7.64
CA PRO A 186 -6.67 25.37 7.49
C PRO A 186 -8.16 25.77 7.57
N PHE A 187 -8.47 27.02 7.95
CA PHE A 187 -9.82 27.53 8.19
C PHE A 187 -10.30 28.61 7.23
N GLN A 188 -9.52 28.97 6.20
CA GLN A 188 -10.13 29.65 5.06
C GLN A 188 -10.78 28.58 4.20
N GLY A 189 -12.10 28.49 4.34
CA GLY A 189 -12.93 27.64 3.51
C GLY A 189 -12.47 27.78 2.08
N VAL A 190 -12.22 26.64 1.43
CA VAL A 190 -12.01 26.54 0.00
C VAL A 190 -13.29 27.08 -0.65
N THR A 191 -13.40 28.40 -0.78
CA THR A 191 -13.95 28.94 -2.01
C THR A 191 -13.15 28.24 -3.08
N LYS A 192 -13.85 27.51 -3.95
CA LYS A 192 -13.34 27.12 -5.26
C LYS A 192 -12.95 28.41 -5.97
N GLU A 193 -11.86 29.06 -5.56
CA GLU A 193 -11.06 29.81 -6.50
C GLU A 193 -10.61 28.75 -7.46
N GLU A 194 -11.31 28.75 -8.59
CA GLU A 194 -10.96 28.07 -9.80
C GLU A 194 -9.45 28.08 -9.88
N SER A 195 -8.84 26.94 -9.62
CA SER A 195 -7.49 26.67 -10.03
C SER A 195 -7.56 26.67 -11.55
N GLN A 196 -7.59 27.88 -12.12
CA GLN A 196 -7.54 28.09 -13.55
C GLN A 196 -6.22 27.46 -13.96
N SER A 197 -6.29 26.40 -14.76
CA SER A 197 -5.13 25.97 -15.55
C SER A 197 -4.48 27.24 -16.09
N PRO A 198 -3.17 27.47 -15.90
CA PRO A 198 -2.53 28.61 -16.52
C PRO A 198 -2.85 28.50 -18.01
N SER A 199 -3.64 29.43 -18.53
CA SER A 199 -4.04 29.42 -19.94
C SER A 199 -2.74 29.45 -20.76
N GLY A 200 -2.35 28.31 -21.35
CA GLY A 200 -1.10 28.14 -22.07
C GLY A 200 0.01 27.33 -21.39
N SER A 201 -0.22 26.63 -20.27
CA SER A 201 0.81 25.74 -19.69
C SER A 201 0.92 24.39 -20.40
N ASP A 202 2.12 24.06 -20.91
CA ASP A 202 2.55 22.72 -21.38
C ASP A 202 2.52 21.62 -20.30
N TYR A 203 2.08 21.93 -19.08
CA TYR A 203 2.19 21.03 -17.94
C TYR A 203 1.04 20.03 -17.95
N ARG A 204 1.38 18.74 -17.89
CA ARG A 204 0.46 17.63 -17.75
C ARG A 204 1.00 16.62 -16.73
N LEU A 205 0.12 15.76 -16.24
CA LEU A 205 0.51 14.58 -15.48
C LEU A 205 0.96 13.49 -16.47
N TYR A 206 2.12 12.88 -16.22
CA TYR A 206 2.69 11.80 -17.01
C TYR A 206 2.61 10.50 -16.22
N GLU A 207 1.94 9.50 -16.79
CA GLU A 207 1.71 8.21 -16.13
C GLU A 207 2.74 7.14 -16.55
N ARG A 208 3.61 7.47 -17.49
CA ARG A 208 4.72 6.62 -17.94
C ARG A 208 5.99 7.45 -18.00
N LYS A 209 7.10 6.83 -17.64
CA LYS A 209 8.40 7.47 -17.64
C LYS A 209 8.87 7.83 -19.05
N ASP A 210 8.56 7.00 -20.05
CA ASP A 210 8.99 7.22 -21.43
C ASP A 210 8.28 8.41 -22.11
N ASP A 211 7.12 8.80 -21.56
CA ASP A 211 6.34 9.95 -22.04
C ASP A 211 6.79 11.27 -21.39
N GLU A 212 7.70 11.21 -20.41
CA GLU A 212 8.20 12.37 -19.66
C GLU A 212 9.19 13.16 -20.52
N PRO A 213 8.92 14.45 -20.81
CA PRO A 213 9.84 15.29 -21.55
C PRO A 213 11.02 15.68 -20.68
N ASP A 214 12.04 16.27 -21.28
CA ASP A 214 13.13 16.90 -20.53
C ASP A 214 12.64 18.00 -19.58
N ARG A 215 13.41 18.26 -18.52
CA ARG A 215 13.03 19.24 -17.50
C ARG A 215 13.30 20.62 -18.04
N LYS A 216 12.31 21.50 -18.01
CA LYS A 216 12.55 22.93 -18.29
C LYS A 216 13.46 23.50 -17.20
N GLU A 217 14.47 24.28 -17.56
CA GLU A 217 15.55 24.72 -16.64
C GLU A 217 15.02 25.35 -15.34
N THR A 218 13.97 26.16 -15.45
CA THR A 218 13.33 26.89 -14.34
C THR A 218 12.18 26.13 -13.66
N ALA A 219 11.78 24.97 -14.18
CA ALA A 219 10.67 24.20 -13.65
C ALA A 219 11.10 23.21 -12.56
N TRP A 220 10.22 23.00 -11.59
CA TRP A 220 10.29 21.91 -10.63
C TRP A 220 9.64 20.67 -11.23
N ARG A 221 10.25 19.51 -11.01
CA ARG A 221 9.70 18.20 -11.35
C ARG A 221 9.50 17.41 -10.07
N LEU A 222 8.29 16.88 -9.92
CA LEU A 222 7.96 15.88 -8.92
C LEU A 222 7.69 14.58 -9.65
N SER A 223 8.31 13.49 -9.20
CA SER A 223 8.08 12.17 -9.75
C SER A 223 7.91 11.12 -8.65
N PHE A 224 7.10 10.12 -8.94
CA PHE A 224 6.81 9.00 -8.09
C PHE A 224 6.82 7.72 -8.91
N GLN A 225 7.49 6.71 -8.39
CA GLN A 225 7.45 5.35 -8.95
C GLN A 225 7.17 4.35 -7.83
N MET A 226 6.29 3.39 -8.09
CA MET A 226 6.04 2.26 -7.21
C MET A 226 6.35 0.96 -7.95
N ILE A 227 7.21 0.15 -7.34
CA ILE A 227 7.66 -1.13 -7.89
C ILE A 227 7.32 -2.24 -6.90
N PRO A 228 6.44 -3.19 -7.26
CA PRO A 228 6.09 -4.32 -6.44
C PRO A 228 7.07 -5.49 -6.62
N LYS A 229 7.33 -6.24 -5.55
CA LYS A 229 8.12 -7.49 -5.59
C LYS A 229 7.58 -8.47 -4.56
N ILE A 230 7.54 -9.75 -4.91
CA ILE A 230 7.17 -10.82 -3.97
C ILE A 230 8.43 -11.56 -3.56
N ILE A 231 8.69 -11.64 -2.26
CA ILE A 231 9.89 -12.28 -1.70
C ILE A 231 9.44 -13.17 -0.54
N HIS A 232 9.77 -14.46 -0.60
CA HIS A 232 9.40 -15.44 0.44
C HIS A 232 7.91 -15.41 0.82
N GLY A 233 7.01 -15.29 -0.17
CA GLY A 233 5.56 -15.26 0.05
C GLY A 233 5.04 -13.97 0.71
N LYS A 234 5.84 -12.89 0.72
CA LYS A 234 5.42 -11.57 1.19
C LYS A 234 5.50 -10.54 0.06
N LEU A 235 4.50 -9.66 0.00
CA LEU A 235 4.48 -8.54 -0.92
C LEU A 235 5.28 -7.38 -0.35
N TYR A 236 6.22 -6.87 -1.14
CA TYR A 236 6.98 -5.67 -0.87
C TYR A 236 6.67 -4.61 -1.93
N LEU A 237 6.54 -3.36 -1.51
CA LEU A 237 6.39 -2.21 -2.39
C LEU A 237 7.57 -1.25 -2.18
N GLY A 238 8.42 -1.13 -3.19
CA GLY A 238 9.43 -0.08 -3.29
C GLY A 238 8.80 1.19 -3.85
N ARG A 239 8.93 2.31 -3.15
CA ARG A 239 8.43 3.62 -3.60
C ARG A 239 9.59 4.58 -3.73
N PHE A 240 9.61 5.31 -4.83
CA PHE A 240 10.68 6.24 -5.18
C PHE A 240 10.05 7.59 -5.46
N TYR A 241 10.22 8.53 -4.54
CA TYR A 241 9.72 9.88 -4.65
C TYR A 241 10.89 10.84 -4.87
N THR A 242 10.81 11.65 -5.91
CA THR A 242 11.90 12.56 -6.29
C THR A 242 11.37 13.98 -6.52
N ILE A 243 12.09 14.96 -6.01
CA ILE A 243 11.90 16.38 -6.34
C ILE A 243 13.19 16.86 -6.99
N VAL A 244 13.09 17.37 -8.21
CA VAL A 244 14.22 17.98 -8.95
C VAL A 244 13.83 19.39 -9.35
N GLY A 245 14.74 20.35 -9.25
CA GLY A 245 14.45 21.71 -9.66
C GLY A 245 15.68 22.60 -9.74
N PRO A 246 15.48 23.88 -10.09
CA PRO A 246 16.57 24.84 -10.22
C PRO A 246 17.34 25.03 -8.90
N LEU A 247 18.62 25.36 -9.01
CA LEU A 247 19.43 25.71 -7.84
C LEU A 247 18.93 27.01 -7.22
N MET A 248 18.44 26.91 -5.99
CA MET A 248 17.97 28.04 -5.19
C MET A 248 18.56 27.99 -3.77
N PRO A 249 18.48 29.07 -2.99
CA PRO A 249 18.83 29.02 -1.57
C PRO A 249 18.04 27.92 -0.82
N TRP A 250 18.68 27.31 0.19
CA TRP A 250 18.13 26.14 0.91
C TRP A 250 16.72 26.37 1.48
N ASN A 251 16.41 27.57 1.96
CA ASN A 251 15.08 27.91 2.48
C ASN A 251 13.95 27.70 1.45
N CYS A 252 14.21 27.92 0.15
CA CYS A 252 13.24 27.64 -0.91
C CYS A 252 12.99 26.12 -1.03
N MET A 253 14.05 25.32 -1.08
CA MET A 253 13.95 23.85 -1.12
C MET A 253 13.26 23.30 0.14
N ALA A 254 13.63 23.82 1.31
CA ALA A 254 13.04 23.47 2.59
C ALA A 254 11.53 23.73 2.63
N ARG A 255 11.06 24.87 2.10
CA ARG A 255 9.62 25.19 1.97
C ARG A 255 8.90 24.21 1.08
N LEU A 256 9.50 23.85 -0.07
CA LEU A 256 8.89 22.90 -1.00
C LEU A 256 8.77 21.51 -0.37
N ILE A 257 9.85 20.97 0.20
CA ILE A 257 9.84 19.68 0.90
C ILE A 257 8.79 19.70 2.01
N SER A 258 8.72 20.77 2.81
CA SER A 258 7.77 20.84 3.93
C SER A 258 6.31 20.97 3.45
N SER A 259 6.08 21.62 2.31
CA SER A 259 4.76 21.75 1.70
C SER A 259 4.26 20.44 1.09
N CYS A 260 5.16 19.73 0.39
CA CYS A 260 4.85 18.41 -0.15
C CYS A 260 4.74 17.35 0.95
N SER A 261 5.46 17.55 2.06
CA SER A 261 5.55 16.65 3.21
C SER A 261 5.74 15.17 2.79
N PRO A 262 6.84 14.79 2.11
CA PRO A 262 7.07 13.41 1.66
C PRO A 262 7.01 12.42 2.82
N GLU A 263 6.16 11.41 2.73
CA GLU A 263 5.90 10.49 3.83
C GLU A 263 6.71 9.21 3.70
N ILE A 264 7.34 8.79 4.79
CA ILE A 264 8.06 7.51 4.86
C ILE A 264 7.06 6.37 5.05
N CYS A 265 6.09 6.54 5.94
CA CYS A 265 4.98 5.63 6.20
C CYS A 265 3.88 6.39 6.96
N ASN A 266 2.84 5.70 7.44
CA ASN A 266 1.81 6.33 8.25
C ASN A 266 2.30 6.80 9.64
N HIS A 267 3.53 6.45 10.03
CA HIS A 267 4.14 6.85 11.30
C HIS A 267 5.09 8.03 11.17
N TRP A 268 5.81 8.14 10.06
CA TRP A 268 6.93 9.07 9.88
C TRP A 268 6.83 9.82 8.56
N ARG A 269 7.23 11.09 8.58
CA ARG A 269 7.33 11.95 7.40
C ARG A 269 8.62 12.76 7.41
N CYS A 270 9.03 13.20 6.22
CA CYS A 270 10.15 14.11 6.03
C CYS A 270 9.66 15.55 6.18
N LEU A 271 10.41 16.35 6.93
CA LEU A 271 10.20 17.78 7.09
C LEU A 271 11.55 18.50 6.99
N ALA A 272 11.60 19.66 6.35
CA ALA A 272 12.73 20.56 6.54
C ALA A 272 12.47 21.47 7.74
N ASP A 273 13.51 22.01 8.39
CA ASP A 273 13.36 22.81 9.61
C ASP A 273 12.26 23.88 9.48
N ALA A 274 11.19 23.77 10.28
CA ALA A 274 10.02 24.64 10.25
C ALA A 274 10.38 26.12 10.41
N ARG A 275 11.50 26.44 11.06
CA ARG A 275 12.00 27.81 11.24
C ARG A 275 12.49 28.42 9.93
N LEU A 276 12.95 27.61 8.99
CA LEU A 276 13.35 28.04 7.63
C LEU A 276 12.17 28.19 6.68
N VAL A 277 11.03 27.59 7.03
CA VAL A 277 9.85 27.51 6.19
C VAL A 277 9.06 28.82 6.20
N CYS A 278 8.78 29.41 7.37
CA CYS A 278 8.09 30.71 7.48
C CYS A 278 8.79 31.64 8.49
N PRO A 279 9.79 32.42 8.05
CA PRO A 279 10.52 33.36 8.92
C PRO A 279 9.61 34.39 9.61
N ALA A 280 8.53 34.82 8.92
CA ALA A 280 7.58 35.79 9.45
C ALA A 280 6.80 35.29 10.68
N GLN A 281 6.63 33.97 10.85
CA GLN A 281 5.89 33.38 11.98
C GLN A 281 6.80 33.01 13.17
N HIS A 282 8.10 32.83 12.94
CA HIS A 282 9.04 32.33 13.93
C HIS A 282 10.13 33.34 14.37
N GLY A 283 10.09 34.57 13.84
CA GLY A 283 11.01 35.66 14.21
C GLY A 283 12.37 35.61 13.50
N PRO A 284 13.21 36.67 13.62
CA PRO A 284 14.51 36.71 12.98
C PRO A 284 15.52 35.73 13.61
N MET A 285 16.37 35.19 12.74
CA MET A 285 17.37 34.15 12.99
C MET A 285 18.35 34.50 14.12
N ALA A 286 18.42 33.65 15.16
CA ALA A 286 19.58 33.60 16.05
C ALA A 286 20.41 32.31 15.89
N HIS A 287 19.78 31.15 15.60
CA HIS A 287 20.47 29.86 15.60
C HIS A 287 19.86 28.82 14.63
N ALA A 288 19.51 29.19 13.40
CA ALA A 288 19.23 28.19 12.38
C ALA A 288 20.57 27.61 11.91
N ASN A 289 20.78 26.30 12.08
CA ASN A 289 21.95 25.63 11.54
C ASN A 289 22.02 25.91 10.03
N SER A 290 23.19 26.34 9.55
CA SER A 290 23.46 26.71 8.16
C SER A 290 23.34 25.56 7.15
N ASP A 291 23.20 24.34 7.66
CA ASP A 291 23.38 23.13 6.87
C ASP A 291 22.03 22.67 6.29
N SER A 292 22.05 22.18 5.06
CA SER A 292 20.87 21.66 4.39
C SER A 292 20.56 20.26 4.92
N TYR A 293 19.66 20.15 5.90
CA TYR A 293 19.29 18.87 6.50
C TYR A 293 17.78 18.61 6.48
N ILE A 294 17.41 17.32 6.45
CA ILE A 294 16.03 16.85 6.50
C ILE A 294 15.79 16.21 7.87
N SER A 295 14.68 16.56 8.50
CA SER A 295 14.21 15.98 9.75
C SER A 295 13.17 14.90 9.49
N ILE A 296 13.20 13.83 10.27
CA ILE A 296 12.17 12.80 10.26
C ILE A 296 11.30 12.97 11.50
N VAL A 297 10.01 13.22 11.28
CA VAL A 297 9.09 13.56 12.36
C VAL A 297 7.86 12.64 12.36
N PRO A 298 7.26 12.36 13.53
CA PRO A 298 6.03 11.59 13.60
C PRO A 298 4.87 12.26 12.84
N ARG A 299 3.93 11.45 12.31
CA ARG A 299 2.74 11.97 11.61
C ARG A 299 1.70 12.57 12.56
N LEU A 300 1.47 11.95 13.72
CA LEU A 300 0.49 12.39 14.72
C LEU A 300 1.17 13.24 15.79
N TYR A 301 1.24 14.56 15.54
CA TYR A 301 1.63 15.53 16.57
C TYR A 301 0.43 15.83 17.46
N ASN A 302 0.45 15.27 18.68
CA ASN A 302 -0.22 15.77 19.88
C ASN A 302 0.58 15.27 21.10
N MET A 303 1.89 15.48 21.10
CA MET A 303 2.70 15.23 22.28
C MET A 303 3.34 16.54 22.74
N GLU A 304 2.82 17.06 23.84
CA GLU A 304 3.47 17.99 24.78
C GLU A 304 4.67 17.32 25.49
N GLY A 305 5.43 16.49 24.77
CA GLY A 305 6.62 15.83 25.30
C GLY A 305 7.80 16.25 24.46
N ASP A 306 8.91 16.59 25.13
CA ASP A 306 10.20 16.99 24.57
C ASP A 306 10.78 15.90 23.66
N PHE A 307 10.22 15.73 22.46
CA PHE A 307 10.87 14.99 21.39
C PHE A 307 11.89 15.94 20.78
N GLU A 308 13.10 15.95 21.32
CA GLU A 308 14.24 16.52 20.62
C GLU A 308 14.52 15.63 19.40
N PRO A 309 14.30 16.12 18.16
CA PRO A 309 14.67 15.37 16.98
C PRO A 309 16.17 15.05 17.04
N PRO A 310 16.61 13.80 16.80
CA PRO A 310 18.03 13.48 16.78
C PRO A 310 18.81 14.46 15.89
N LYS A 311 19.92 14.98 16.42
CA LYS A 311 20.70 16.06 15.79
C LYS A 311 21.22 15.71 14.39
N ASN A 312 21.36 14.42 14.09
CA ASN A 312 21.69 13.88 12.77
C ASN A 312 20.74 12.72 12.46
N TYR A 313 19.90 12.88 11.44
CA TYR A 313 19.13 11.75 10.91
C TYR A 313 19.97 11.01 9.87
N PRO A 314 20.01 9.68 9.94
CA PRO A 314 20.78 8.90 8.98
C PRO A 314 20.15 9.00 7.58
N GLU A 315 21.00 8.97 6.54
CA GLU A 315 20.61 8.89 5.13
C GLU A 315 19.75 7.65 4.81
N GLY A 316 19.57 6.74 5.76
CA GLY A 316 18.57 5.68 5.71
C GLY A 316 18.31 5.06 7.07
N GLY A 317 17.21 4.32 7.19
CA GLY A 317 16.83 3.66 8.43
C GLY A 317 15.57 2.82 8.29
N SER A 318 15.02 2.41 9.43
CA SER A 318 13.81 1.61 9.50
C SER A 318 12.80 2.24 10.46
N CYS A 319 11.52 2.08 10.18
CA CYS A 319 10.45 2.49 11.07
C CYS A 319 10.38 1.55 12.29
N LEU A 320 10.21 2.12 13.48
CA LEU A 320 10.07 1.33 14.73
C LEU A 320 8.71 0.66 14.91
N PHE A 321 7.73 1.01 14.07
CA PHE A 321 6.32 0.62 14.25
C PHE A 321 5.76 -0.25 13.12
N CYS A 322 6.38 -0.21 11.94
CA CYS A 322 6.03 -1.06 10.81
C CYS A 322 7.29 -1.50 10.07
N ASP A 323 7.18 -2.57 9.31
CA ASP A 323 8.25 -3.09 8.45
C ASP A 323 8.41 -2.19 7.20
N THR A 324 8.94 -0.99 7.44
CA THR A 324 9.28 -0.01 6.40
C THR A 324 10.71 0.45 6.58
N ASP A 325 11.52 0.18 5.58
CA ASP A 325 12.86 0.74 5.44
C ASP A 325 12.80 1.99 4.55
N TYR A 326 13.72 2.92 4.75
CA TYR A 326 13.81 4.13 3.95
C TYR A 326 15.25 4.55 3.71
N GLU A 327 15.43 5.31 2.63
CA GLU A 327 16.67 5.98 2.27
C GLU A 327 16.30 7.40 1.80
N ILE A 328 17.04 8.39 2.28
CA ILE A 328 16.84 9.81 1.98
C ILE A 328 18.16 10.36 1.47
N SER A 329 18.12 10.98 0.30
CA SER A 329 19.25 11.71 -0.26
C SER A 329 18.85 13.11 -0.67
N LEU A 330 19.74 14.06 -0.38
CA LEU A 330 19.61 15.44 -0.78
C LEU A 330 20.94 15.88 -1.39
N HIS A 331 20.91 16.21 -2.68
CA HIS A 331 22.09 16.60 -3.41
C HIS A 331 21.89 17.96 -4.06
N GLN A 332 22.95 18.76 -3.99
CA GLN A 332 23.09 20.00 -4.71
C GLN A 332 24.08 19.77 -5.86
N ASN A 333 23.60 19.75 -7.10
CA ASN A 333 24.47 19.65 -8.27
C ASN A 333 24.82 21.06 -8.76
N LYS A 334 26.05 21.51 -8.49
CA LYS A 334 26.53 22.84 -8.90
C LYS A 334 26.81 22.94 -10.40
N GLU A 335 27.20 21.84 -11.04
CA GLU A 335 27.52 21.80 -12.47
C GLU A 335 26.25 21.98 -13.31
N ASN A 336 25.22 21.21 -12.98
CA ASN A 336 23.93 21.29 -13.67
C ASN A 336 23.00 22.38 -13.08
N LYS A 337 23.42 23.07 -12.02
CA LYS A 337 22.62 24.06 -11.27
C LYS A 337 21.26 23.50 -10.83
N GLU A 338 21.27 22.38 -10.12
CA GLU A 338 20.05 21.67 -9.71
C GLU A 338 20.05 21.29 -8.23
N TRP A 339 18.84 21.29 -7.65
CA TRP A 339 18.55 20.51 -6.45
C TRP A 339 17.95 19.15 -6.83
N ARG A 340 18.32 18.12 -6.07
CA ARG A 340 17.70 16.80 -6.14
C ARG A 340 17.46 16.26 -4.73
N PHE A 341 16.20 16.11 -4.36
CA PHE A 341 15.77 15.35 -3.20
C PHE A 341 15.19 14.02 -3.65
N ARG A 342 15.55 12.94 -2.98
CA ARG A 342 15.02 11.61 -3.24
C ARG A 342 14.70 10.91 -1.92
N LEU A 343 13.49 10.39 -1.83
CA LEU A 343 13.02 9.51 -0.77
C LEU A 343 12.71 8.15 -1.39
N ILE A 344 13.35 7.12 -0.89
CA ILE A 344 13.08 5.73 -1.23
C ILE A 344 12.48 5.07 0.01
N THR A 345 11.40 4.32 -0.16
CA THR A 345 10.85 3.51 0.93
C THR A 345 10.55 2.09 0.45
N TYR A 346 10.74 1.11 1.33
CA TYR A 346 10.45 -0.29 1.08
C TYR A 346 9.46 -0.78 2.12
N HIS A 347 8.23 -1.08 1.70
CA HIS A 347 7.16 -1.46 2.60
C HIS A 347 6.84 -2.95 2.48
N CYS A 348 6.86 -3.68 3.59
CA CYS A 348 6.37 -5.06 3.64
C CYS A 348 4.87 -5.10 3.96
N LEU A 349 4.05 -5.46 2.99
CA LEU A 349 2.59 -5.60 3.13
C LEU A 349 2.19 -6.99 3.67
N GLY A 350 3.14 -7.94 3.72
CA GLY A 350 2.96 -9.28 4.25
C GLY A 350 2.31 -10.22 3.23
N SER A 351 1.58 -11.21 3.73
CA SER A 351 0.94 -12.24 2.89
C SER A 351 -0.31 -11.75 2.16
N CYS A 352 -0.84 -10.60 2.59
CA CYS A 352 -2.09 -10.00 2.14
C CYS A 352 -3.28 -10.96 2.11
N ARG A 353 -3.33 -11.99 2.97
CA ARG A 353 -4.44 -12.97 3.00
C ARG A 353 -5.66 -12.49 3.79
N SER A 354 -5.48 -11.48 4.64
CA SER A 354 -6.54 -10.91 5.47
C SER A 354 -6.24 -9.45 5.77
N PRO A 355 -7.25 -8.56 5.76
CA PRO A 355 -7.06 -7.15 6.14
C PRO A 355 -6.74 -6.98 7.65
N LYS A 356 -6.87 -8.07 8.42
CA LYS A 356 -6.46 -8.13 9.83
C LYS A 356 -4.99 -8.54 10.01
N ASP A 357 -4.26 -8.86 8.94
CA ASP A 357 -2.83 -9.19 8.98
C ASP A 357 -2.06 -8.04 9.66
N LYS A 358 -1.11 -8.39 10.54
CA LYS A 358 -0.32 -7.43 11.31
C LYS A 358 0.46 -6.47 10.40
N PHE A 359 0.98 -6.96 9.28
CA PHE A 359 1.77 -6.15 8.35
C PHE A 359 0.89 -5.05 7.74
N TRP A 360 -0.24 -5.44 7.14
CA TRP A 360 -1.22 -4.50 6.60
C TRP A 360 -1.79 -3.55 7.66
N LYS A 361 -2.16 -4.09 8.82
CA LYS A 361 -2.71 -3.29 9.92
C LYS A 361 -1.71 -2.27 10.46
N SER A 362 -0.42 -2.59 10.51
CA SER A 362 0.62 -1.64 10.91
C SER A 362 0.76 -0.50 9.90
N LEU A 363 0.55 -0.76 8.61
CA LEU A 363 0.62 0.25 7.57
C LEU A 363 -0.60 1.16 7.58
N VAL A 364 -1.82 0.64 7.75
CA VAL A 364 -3.07 1.42 7.62
C VAL A 364 -3.64 1.91 8.96
N GLY A 365 -3.20 1.31 10.07
CA GLY A 365 -3.71 1.61 11.40
C GLY A 365 -3.32 3.01 11.88
N ASN A 366 -4.31 3.77 12.36
CA ASN A 366 -4.04 4.90 13.25
C ASN A 366 -3.37 4.35 14.53
N LEU A 367 -2.05 4.46 14.65
CA LEU A 367 -1.35 4.29 15.94
C LEU A 367 -1.63 5.44 16.92
N GLY A 368 -2.76 6.15 16.76
CA GLY A 368 -3.21 7.24 17.63
C GLY A 368 -4.05 6.80 18.84
N ARG A 369 -4.20 5.50 19.11
CA ARG A 369 -4.73 5.03 20.40
C ARG A 369 -3.72 4.07 21.00
N ARG A 370 -3.21 4.45 22.18
CA ARG A 370 -2.35 3.65 23.07
C ARG A 370 -2.57 2.15 22.84
N HIS A 371 -1.55 1.49 22.31
CA HIS A 371 -1.37 0.08 22.59
C HIS A 371 -0.42 0.00 23.77
N ASP A 372 -0.97 -0.50 24.88
CA ASP A 372 -0.24 -0.88 26.08
C ASP A 372 0.96 -1.76 25.69
N HIS A 373 2.12 -1.39 26.22
CA HIS A 373 3.33 -2.19 26.38
C HIS A 373 3.41 -3.47 25.54
N ILE A 374 3.65 -3.34 24.23
CA ILE A 374 4.23 -4.44 23.47
C ILE A 374 5.74 -4.26 23.55
N HIS A 375 6.38 -5.06 24.40
CA HIS A 375 7.81 -5.30 24.35
C HIS A 375 8.15 -5.89 22.97
N PHE A 376 8.50 -5.06 22.01
CA PHE A 376 9.22 -5.51 20.83
C PHE A 376 10.68 -5.70 21.25
N GLN A 377 11.11 -6.96 21.35
CA GLN A 377 12.53 -7.29 21.33
C GLN A 377 13.09 -6.72 20.03
N LEU A 378 14.12 -5.88 20.17
CA LEU A 378 14.96 -5.40 19.07
C LEU A 378 15.51 -6.61 18.31
N SER A 379 14.84 -7.05 17.25
CA SER A 379 15.51 -7.82 16.23
C SER A 379 16.22 -6.83 15.33
N THR A 380 17.50 -6.61 15.61
CA THR A 380 18.45 -6.11 14.63
C THR A 380 18.52 -7.10 13.47
N GLN A 381 17.59 -7.00 12.53
CA GLN A 381 17.75 -7.55 11.19
C GLN A 381 17.86 -6.39 10.21
N CYS A 382 19.03 -5.76 10.25
CA CYS A 382 19.51 -4.93 9.16
C CYS A 382 19.84 -5.88 7.99
N ALA A 383 18.91 -6.11 7.05
CA ALA A 383 19.18 -6.99 5.91
C ALA A 383 18.33 -6.77 4.64
N THR A 384 17.28 -5.95 4.64
CA THR A 384 16.36 -5.87 3.49
C THR A 384 16.81 -4.92 2.38
N ALA A 385 17.62 -3.90 2.69
CA ALA A 385 18.18 -2.99 1.68
C ALA A 385 19.08 -3.69 0.64
N ARG A 386 19.69 -4.84 0.98
CA ARG A 386 20.55 -5.61 0.06
C ARG A 386 19.79 -6.50 -0.93
N VAL A 387 18.47 -6.62 -0.86
CA VAL A 387 17.67 -7.51 -1.74
C VAL A 387 17.17 -6.79 -3.00
N TRP A 388 17.42 -5.48 -3.10
CA TRP A 388 16.99 -4.61 -4.20
C TRP A 388 18.14 -4.07 -5.05
N MET A 389 19.40 -4.43 -4.75
CA MET A 389 20.55 -4.18 -5.63
C MET A 389 20.77 -5.32 -6.61
#